data_AF-A0A8J6U387-F1
#
_entry.id   AF-A0A8J6U387-F1
#
_cell.length_a   1.000
_cell.length_b   1.000
_cell.length_c   1.000
_cell.angle_alpha   90.00
_cell.angle_beta   90.00
_cell.angle_gamma   90.00
#
_symmetry.space_group_name_H-M   'P 1'
#
loop_
_entity.id
_entity.type
_entity.pdbx_description
1 polymer ?
#
loop_
_entity_poly.entity_id
_entity_poly.type
_entity_poly.pdbx_seq_one_letter_code
_entity_poly.pdbx_strand_id
1 'polypeptide(L)'
;MTTATTDLRPDAERLLAKLAGPAARLRDDQWIAISALVVERRRALVVQRTGWGKSAVYFIAAKLLREQGRGPTVIVSPLLALMRNQVAAAERAGVHAATINSGNMTEWGEIHERVADGAIDVLLVSPERLNNPDFRDNVLPSLAADAGLVVVDEAHCVSDWGHDFRPDYRRIRTLIADLGDEVPVLATTATAND
;
A
#
# COMPACT_ATOMS: atom_id res chain seq x y z
N MET A 1 31.02 -9.59 1.75
CA MET A 1 30.77 -8.94 0.44
C MET A 1 29.77 -7.83 0.69
N THR A 2 30.22 -6.58 0.64
CA THR A 2 29.39 -5.39 0.75
C THR A 2 28.50 -5.34 -0.50
N THR A 3 27.23 -5.70 -0.36
CA THR A 3 26.23 -5.48 -1.42
C THR A 3 26.21 -3.98 -1.68
N ALA A 4 26.69 -3.57 -2.85
CA ALA A 4 26.50 -2.20 -3.31
C ALA A 4 25.00 -1.93 -3.28
N THR A 5 24.56 -1.01 -2.41
CA THR A 5 23.17 -0.56 -2.38
C THR A 5 22.93 0.12 -3.72
N THR A 6 22.24 -0.56 -4.63
CA THR A 6 21.80 0.02 -5.89
C THR A 6 21.04 1.29 -5.56
N ASP A 7 21.47 2.43 -6.12
CA ASP A 7 20.72 3.67 -5.99
C ASP A 7 19.39 3.50 -6.73
N LEU A 8 18.28 3.36 -5.98
CA LEU A 8 16.94 3.18 -6.54
C LEU A 8 16.25 4.51 -6.87
N ARG A 9 16.89 5.66 -6.62
CA ARG A 9 16.29 6.97 -6.89
C ARG A 9 15.97 7.19 -8.37
N PRO A 10 16.85 6.84 -9.33
CA PRO A 10 16.53 6.95 -10.76
C PRO A 10 15.33 6.09 -11.18
N ASP A 11 15.18 4.89 -10.58
CA ASP A 11 14.03 4.02 -10.84
C ASP A 11 12.73 4.63 -10.28
N ALA A 12 12.79 5.18 -9.06
CA ALA A 12 11.68 5.90 -8.46
C ALA A 12 11.25 7.12 -9.29
N GLU A 13 12.21 7.89 -9.83
CA GLU A 13 11.95 9.03 -10.71
C GLU A 13 11.30 8.60 -12.02
N ARG A 14 11.76 7.50 -12.63
CA ARG A 14 11.15 6.94 -13.84
C ARG A 14 9.70 6.50 -13.58
N LEU A 15 9.44 5.83 -12.46
CA LEU A 15 8.09 5.41 -12.08
C LEU A 15 7.17 6.61 -11.80
N LEU A 16 7.69 7.64 -11.13
CA LEU A 16 6.96 8.88 -10.91
C LEU A 16 6.58 9.57 -12.23
N ALA A 17 7.50 9.61 -13.20
CA ALA A 17 7.23 10.19 -14.51
C ALA A 17 6.10 9.46 -15.27
N LYS A 18 6.01 8.12 -15.12
CA LYS A 18 4.87 7.35 -15.66
C LYS A 18 3.55 7.69 -14.98
N LEU A 19 3.57 7.87 -13.66
CA LEU A 19 2.38 8.11 -12.84
C LEU A 19 1.82 9.53 -12.99
N ALA A 20 2.70 10.54 -12.98
CA ALA A 20 2.36 11.96 -12.89
C ALA A 20 2.79 12.81 -14.12
N GLY A 21 3.39 12.17 -15.13
CA GLY A 21 3.82 12.81 -16.37
C GLY A 21 5.33 13.13 -16.40
N PRO A 22 5.90 13.39 -17.60
CA PRO A 22 7.35 13.50 -17.81
C PRO A 22 8.00 14.72 -17.11
N ALA A 23 7.21 15.73 -16.78
CA ALA A 23 7.66 16.90 -16.03
C ALA A 23 7.71 16.67 -14.51
N ALA A 24 7.17 15.56 -14.01
CA ALA A 24 7.19 15.25 -12.59
C ALA A 24 8.63 15.11 -12.08
N ARG A 25 8.87 15.58 -10.85
CA ARG A 25 10.17 15.49 -10.17
C ARG A 25 9.96 14.90 -8.80
N LEU A 26 10.78 13.90 -8.47
CA LEU A 26 10.72 13.27 -7.18
C LEU A 26 11.31 14.23 -6.14
N ARG A 27 10.49 14.62 -5.18
CA ARG A 27 10.94 15.50 -4.11
C ARG A 27 11.71 14.70 -3.06
N ASP A 28 12.63 15.35 -2.36
CA ASP A 28 13.48 14.68 -1.38
C ASP A 28 12.68 14.05 -0.24
N ASP A 29 11.59 14.69 0.19
CA ASP A 29 10.69 14.15 1.21
C ASP A 29 9.94 12.88 0.76
N GLN A 30 9.57 12.80 -0.52
CA GLN A 30 9.02 11.59 -1.13
C GLN A 30 10.08 10.48 -1.19
N TRP A 31 11.31 10.82 -1.58
CA TRP A 31 12.40 9.86 -1.61
C TRP A 31 12.76 9.32 -0.22
N ILE A 32 12.78 10.15 0.82
CA ILE A 32 12.99 9.71 2.21
C ILE A 32 11.94 8.65 2.59
N ALA A 33 10.67 8.88 2.26
CA ALA A 33 9.62 7.91 2.54
C ALA A 33 9.78 6.61 1.73
N ILE A 34 10.13 6.70 0.44
CA ILE A 34 10.35 5.51 -0.41
C ILE A 34 11.57 4.73 0.09
N SER A 35 12.70 5.38 0.35
CA SER A 35 13.94 4.77 0.83
C SER A 35 13.73 4.04 2.16
N ALA A 36 12.98 4.66 3.09
CA ALA A 36 12.60 4.02 4.35
C ALA A 36 11.91 2.67 4.12
N LEU A 37 10.93 2.63 3.21
CA LEU A 37 10.14 1.42 2.96
C LEU A 37 10.92 0.37 2.17
N VAL A 38 11.67 0.80 1.15
CA VAL A 38 12.26 -0.08 0.14
C VAL A 38 13.67 -0.52 0.52
N VAL A 39 14.51 0.42 0.96
CA VAL A 39 15.93 0.17 1.26
C VAL A 39 16.09 -0.26 2.71
N GLU A 40 15.52 0.51 3.63
CA GLU A 40 15.68 0.30 5.07
C GLU A 40 14.67 -0.71 5.64
N ARG A 41 13.66 -1.10 4.84
CA ARG A 41 12.57 -2.03 5.24
C ARG A 41 11.89 -1.63 6.55
N ARG A 42 11.80 -0.33 6.83
CA ARG A 42 11.27 0.20 8.10
C ARG A 42 9.84 0.70 7.97
N ARG A 43 9.20 0.88 9.12
CA ARG A 43 7.87 1.50 9.22
C ARG A 43 7.97 3.02 9.07
N ALA A 44 6.99 3.63 8.42
CA ALA A 44 6.92 5.08 8.21
C ALA A 44 5.51 5.62 8.40
N LEU A 45 5.40 6.80 9.01
CA LEU A 45 4.19 7.62 9.05
C LEU A 45 4.42 8.87 8.21
N VAL A 46 3.60 9.06 7.18
CA VAL A 46 3.64 10.24 6.30
C VAL A 46 2.41 11.10 6.56
N VAL A 47 2.64 12.21 7.26
CA VAL A 47 1.63 13.25 7.52
C VAL A 47 1.86 14.39 6.54
N GLN A 48 1.06 14.45 5.48
CA GLN A 48 1.22 15.44 4.41
C GLN A 48 -0.12 15.82 3.79
N ARG A 49 -0.31 17.11 3.51
CA ARG A 49 -1.55 17.64 2.92
C ARG A 49 -1.96 16.94 1.61
N THR A 50 -3.24 16.99 1.29
CA THR A 50 -3.76 16.53 -0.01
C THR A 50 -3.02 17.21 -1.17
N GLY A 51 -2.79 16.46 -2.26
CA GLY A 51 -2.01 16.94 -3.40
C GLY A 51 -0.49 16.82 -3.25
N TRP A 52 0.03 16.46 -2.06
CA TRP A 52 1.47 16.17 -1.91
C TRP A 52 1.89 14.96 -2.75
N GLY A 53 1.01 13.97 -2.98
CA GLY A 53 1.33 12.78 -3.76
C GLY A 53 1.73 11.58 -2.89
N LYS A 54 0.99 11.37 -1.80
CA LYS A 54 1.14 10.21 -0.91
C LYS A 54 0.94 8.89 -1.65
N SER A 55 0.02 8.87 -2.61
CA SER A 55 -0.23 7.70 -3.46
C SER A 55 0.91 7.34 -4.39
N ALA A 56 1.60 8.34 -4.93
CA ALA A 56 2.80 8.10 -5.72
C ALA A 56 3.87 7.38 -4.89
N VAL A 57 4.06 7.77 -3.62
CA VAL A 57 5.03 7.13 -2.72
C VAL A 57 4.75 5.64 -2.57
N TYR A 58 3.53 5.24 -2.21
CA TYR A 58 3.26 3.81 -2.02
C TYR A 58 3.23 3.00 -3.31
N PHE A 59 2.80 3.56 -4.45
CA PHE A 59 2.81 2.82 -5.71
C PHE A 59 4.24 2.63 -6.24
N ILE A 60 5.09 3.63 -6.10
CA ILE A 60 6.51 3.53 -6.44
C ILE A 60 7.18 2.50 -5.52
N ALA A 61 6.96 2.60 -4.21
CA ALA A 61 7.51 1.63 -3.25
C ALA A 61 7.04 0.20 -3.56
N ALA A 62 5.74 0.01 -3.84
CA ALA A 62 5.19 -1.28 -4.24
C ALA A 62 5.91 -1.86 -5.46
N LYS A 63 6.09 -1.05 -6.51
CA LYS A 63 6.75 -1.52 -7.74
C LYS A 63 8.22 -1.89 -7.52
N LEU A 64 8.98 -1.05 -6.81
CA LEU A 64 10.39 -1.32 -6.52
C LEU A 64 10.55 -2.59 -5.69
N LEU A 65 9.66 -2.84 -4.72
CA LEU A 65 9.67 -4.06 -3.92
C LEU A 65 9.34 -5.30 -4.75
N ARG A 66 8.38 -5.20 -5.67
CA ARG A 66 8.06 -6.28 -6.63
C ARG A 66 9.25 -6.57 -7.54
N GLU A 67 9.94 -5.55 -8.03
CA GLU A 67 11.16 -5.69 -8.86
C GLU A 67 12.33 -6.35 -8.09
N GLN A 68 12.34 -6.26 -6.75
CA GLN A 68 13.26 -6.97 -5.87
C GLN A 68 12.80 -8.39 -5.48
N GLY A 69 11.69 -8.88 -6.05
CA GLY A 69 11.14 -10.20 -5.76
C GLY A 69 10.38 -10.30 -4.44
N ARG A 70 10.03 -9.17 -3.80
CA ARG A 70 9.11 -9.18 -2.65
C ARG A 70 7.67 -9.36 -3.14
N GLY A 71 6.79 -9.85 -2.28
CA GLY A 71 5.40 -10.11 -2.66
C GLY A 71 4.55 -8.84 -2.80
N PRO A 72 3.23 -8.98 -2.96
CA PRO A 72 2.32 -7.89 -3.26
C PRO A 72 2.24 -6.85 -2.14
N THR A 73 1.87 -5.62 -2.49
CA THR A 73 1.55 -4.58 -1.51
C THR A 73 0.06 -4.63 -1.15
N VAL A 74 -0.27 -4.68 0.13
CA VAL A 74 -1.66 -4.59 0.61
C VAL A 74 -1.94 -3.15 1.03
N ILE A 75 -2.97 -2.54 0.47
CA ILE A 75 -3.38 -1.16 0.78
C ILE A 75 -4.77 -1.19 1.41
N VAL A 76 -4.88 -0.79 2.68
CA VAL A 76 -6.16 -0.56 3.34
C VAL A 76 -6.58 0.89 3.10
N SER A 77 -7.72 1.11 2.43
CA SER A 77 -8.19 2.44 2.01
C SER A 77 -9.71 2.59 2.23
N PRO A 78 -10.20 3.70 2.81
CA PRO A 78 -11.56 3.76 3.36
C PRO A 78 -12.67 3.94 2.31
N LEU A 79 -12.38 4.39 1.09
CA LEU A 79 -13.39 4.83 0.13
C LEU A 79 -13.29 4.09 -1.21
N LEU A 80 -14.34 3.37 -1.58
CA LEU A 80 -14.44 2.67 -2.88
C LEU A 80 -14.24 3.60 -4.09
N ALA A 81 -14.78 4.82 -4.01
CA ALA A 81 -14.58 5.83 -5.05
C ALA A 81 -13.11 6.24 -5.20
N LEU A 82 -12.37 6.27 -4.09
CA LEU A 82 -10.93 6.53 -4.10
C LEU A 82 -10.15 5.34 -4.65
N MET A 83 -10.55 4.11 -4.30
CA MET A 83 -9.91 2.88 -4.80
C MET A 83 -9.94 2.80 -6.33
N ARG A 84 -11.05 3.14 -7.00
CA ARG A 84 -11.10 3.17 -8.48
C ARG A 84 -10.08 4.14 -9.09
N ASN A 85 -9.97 5.34 -8.50
CA ASN A 85 -8.99 6.33 -8.94
C ASN A 85 -7.55 5.85 -8.65
N GLN A 86 -7.35 5.14 -7.54
CA GLN A 86 -6.07 4.55 -7.15
C GLN A 86 -5.66 3.43 -8.12
N VAL A 87 -6.56 2.53 -8.51
CA VAL A 87 -6.30 1.48 -9.53
C VAL A 87 -5.89 2.12 -10.85
N ALA A 88 -6.66 3.09 -11.36
CA ALA A 88 -6.32 3.77 -12.61
C ALA A 88 -4.97 4.52 -12.53
N ALA A 89 -4.59 5.03 -11.35
CA ALA A 89 -3.28 5.64 -11.15
C ALA A 89 -2.14 4.61 -11.08
N ALA A 90 -2.38 3.46 -10.45
CA ALA A 90 -1.44 2.34 -10.38
C ALA A 90 -1.13 1.78 -11.77
N GLU A 91 -2.17 1.57 -12.59
CA GLU A 91 -2.04 1.05 -13.95
C GLU A 91 -1.16 1.95 -14.83
N ARG A 92 -1.28 3.28 -14.71
CA ARG A 92 -0.39 4.23 -15.40
C ARG A 92 1.09 4.06 -15.03
N ALA A 93 1.38 3.61 -13.82
CA ALA A 93 2.74 3.31 -13.38
C ALA A 93 3.21 1.90 -13.79
N GLY A 94 2.37 1.10 -14.45
CA GLY A 94 2.64 -0.30 -14.75
C GLY A 94 2.58 -1.19 -13.51
N VAL A 95 1.76 -0.80 -12.53
CA VAL A 95 1.46 -1.58 -11.32
C VAL A 95 0.12 -2.28 -11.55
N HIS A 96 0.14 -3.62 -11.50
CA HIS A 96 -1.08 -4.42 -11.61
C HIS A 96 -1.84 -4.38 -10.29
N ALA A 97 -2.96 -3.66 -10.27
CA ALA A 97 -3.77 -3.49 -9.07
C ALA A 97 -5.08 -4.26 -9.14
N ALA A 98 -5.50 -4.83 -8.02
CA ALA A 98 -6.83 -5.43 -7.84
C ALA A 98 -7.48 -4.86 -6.57
N THR A 99 -8.81 -4.97 -6.48
CA THR A 99 -9.55 -4.54 -5.29
C THR A 99 -10.27 -5.72 -4.65
N ILE A 100 -10.30 -5.78 -3.32
CA ILE A 100 -11.20 -6.64 -2.56
C ILE A 100 -12.14 -5.75 -1.73
N ASN A 101 -13.43 -5.82 -2.05
CA ASN A 101 -14.48 -5.09 -1.36
C ASN A 101 -15.81 -5.87 -1.39
N SER A 102 -16.83 -5.33 -0.74
CA SER A 102 -18.17 -5.95 -0.68
C SER A 102 -18.87 -6.04 -2.04
N GLY A 103 -18.46 -5.27 -3.03
CA GLY A 103 -19.06 -5.23 -4.37
C GLY A 103 -18.58 -6.31 -5.33
N ASN A 104 -17.51 -7.06 -5.01
CA ASN A 104 -16.90 -8.01 -5.94
C ASN A 104 -16.59 -9.39 -5.33
N MET A 105 -17.40 -9.83 -4.37
CA MET A 105 -17.18 -11.09 -3.63
C MET A 105 -17.06 -12.33 -4.52
N THR A 106 -17.75 -12.37 -5.66
CA THR A 106 -17.68 -13.49 -6.60
C THR A 106 -16.34 -13.59 -7.33
N GLU A 107 -15.54 -12.51 -7.36
CA GLU A 107 -14.23 -12.45 -8.02
C GLU A 107 -13.08 -12.81 -7.07
N TRP A 108 -13.33 -12.97 -5.76
CA TRP A 108 -12.27 -13.10 -4.76
C TRP A 108 -11.40 -14.35 -4.96
N GLY A 109 -11.99 -15.46 -5.39
CA GLY A 109 -11.22 -16.68 -5.68
C GLY A 109 -10.19 -16.45 -6.78
N GLU A 110 -10.62 -15.85 -7.90
CA GLU A 110 -9.72 -15.50 -9.02
C GLU A 110 -8.65 -14.49 -8.59
N ILE A 111 -9.02 -13.47 -7.80
CA ILE A 111 -8.06 -12.49 -7.29
C ILE A 111 -7.02 -13.19 -6.41
N HIS A 112 -7.41 -14.14 -5.57
CA HIS A 112 -6.49 -14.91 -4.75
C HIS A 112 -5.50 -15.71 -5.60
N GLU A 113 -5.98 -16.46 -6.59
CA GLU A 113 -5.12 -17.22 -7.50
C GLU A 113 -4.11 -16.31 -8.19
N ARG A 114 -4.54 -15.13 -8.66
CA ARG A 114 -3.67 -14.14 -9.28
C ARG A 114 -2.64 -13.52 -8.32
N VAL A 115 -2.98 -13.38 -7.03
CA VAL A 115 -2.01 -12.97 -5.99
C VAL A 115 -0.97 -14.08 -5.81
N ALA A 116 -1.41 -15.32 -5.64
CA ALA A 116 -0.53 -16.48 -5.43
C ALA A 116 0.42 -16.71 -6.61
N ASP A 117 -0.06 -16.51 -7.84
CA ASP A 117 0.74 -16.60 -9.08
C ASP A 117 1.66 -15.39 -9.29
N GLY A 118 1.61 -14.38 -8.41
CA GLY A 118 2.43 -13.17 -8.50
C GLY A 118 2.00 -12.19 -9.61
N ALA A 119 0.79 -12.33 -10.15
CA ALA A 119 0.25 -11.47 -11.21
C ALA A 119 -0.31 -10.14 -10.69
N ILE A 120 -0.45 -9.97 -9.37
CA ILE A 120 -0.91 -8.74 -8.72
C ILE A 120 0.25 -8.09 -7.96
N ASP A 121 0.50 -6.81 -8.25
CA ASP A 121 1.50 -6.00 -7.56
C ASP A 121 0.90 -5.30 -6.33
N VAL A 122 -0.37 -4.87 -6.43
CA VAL A 122 -1.09 -4.15 -5.37
C VAL A 122 -2.49 -4.70 -5.19
N LEU A 123 -2.86 -4.96 -3.93
CA LEU A 123 -4.21 -5.33 -3.53
C LEU A 123 -4.80 -4.24 -2.63
N LEU A 124 -5.84 -3.56 -3.11
CA LEU A 124 -6.57 -2.58 -2.31
C LEU A 124 -7.73 -3.25 -1.59
N VAL A 125 -7.80 -3.11 -0.27
CA VAL A 125 -8.78 -3.76 0.60
C VAL A 125 -9.57 -2.69 1.33
N SER A 126 -10.91 -2.79 1.32
CA SER A 126 -11.73 -1.91 2.14
C SER A 126 -11.73 -2.35 3.63
N PRO A 127 -11.67 -1.41 4.60
CA PRO A 127 -11.50 -1.71 6.02
C PRO A 127 -12.53 -2.70 6.58
N GLU A 128 -13.79 -2.58 6.18
CA GLU A 128 -14.87 -3.46 6.64
C GLU A 128 -14.69 -4.92 6.20
N ARG A 129 -13.80 -5.19 5.23
CA ARG A 129 -13.44 -6.58 4.87
C ARG A 129 -12.52 -7.22 5.89
N LEU A 130 -11.71 -6.45 6.62
CA LEU A 130 -10.92 -6.96 7.73
C LEU A 130 -11.79 -7.53 8.87
N ASN A 131 -13.09 -7.18 8.89
CA ASN A 131 -14.08 -7.71 9.84
C ASN A 131 -14.86 -8.92 9.31
N ASN A 132 -14.76 -9.24 8.02
CA ASN A 132 -15.41 -10.42 7.47
C ASN A 132 -14.65 -11.68 7.94
N PRO A 133 -15.30 -12.64 8.63
CA PRO A 133 -14.61 -13.83 9.15
C PRO A 133 -13.92 -14.66 8.07
N ASP A 134 -14.56 -14.85 6.93
CA ASP A 134 -14.00 -15.64 5.83
C ASP A 134 -12.76 -14.96 5.23
N PHE A 135 -12.84 -13.67 4.95
CA PHE A 135 -11.67 -12.91 4.50
C PHE A 135 -10.54 -12.95 5.54
N ARG A 136 -10.87 -12.75 6.81
CA ARG A 136 -9.89 -12.71 7.91
C ARG A 136 -9.22 -14.05 8.15
N ASP A 137 -9.98 -15.14 8.08
CA ASP A 137 -9.49 -16.46 8.50
C ASP A 137 -8.83 -17.21 7.32
N ASN A 138 -9.26 -16.93 6.08
CA ASN A 138 -8.81 -17.68 4.90
C ASN A 138 -7.95 -16.86 3.91
N VAL A 139 -8.11 -15.54 3.86
CA VAL A 139 -7.45 -14.70 2.84
C VAL A 139 -6.35 -13.83 3.45
N LEU A 140 -6.65 -13.15 4.56
CA LEU A 140 -5.74 -12.23 5.22
C LEU A 140 -4.42 -12.88 5.68
N PRO A 141 -4.37 -14.11 6.21
CA PRO A 141 -3.11 -14.72 6.65
C PRO A 141 -2.16 -14.99 5.48
N SER A 142 -2.69 -15.48 4.35
CA SER A 142 -1.93 -15.70 3.12
C SER A 142 -1.38 -14.36 2.59
N LEU A 143 -2.24 -13.34 2.49
CA LEU A 143 -1.82 -12.00 2.07
C LEU A 143 -0.78 -11.38 2.99
N ALA A 144 -0.89 -11.57 4.30
CA ALA A 144 0.03 -11.04 5.30
C ALA A 144 1.40 -11.74 5.25
N ALA A 145 1.41 -13.07 5.08
CA ALA A 145 2.63 -13.87 4.99
C ALA A 145 3.48 -13.48 3.78
N ASP A 146 2.84 -13.23 2.64
CA ASP A 146 3.52 -12.90 1.39
C ASP A 146 3.66 -11.38 1.15
N ALA A 147 3.14 -10.52 2.04
CA ALA A 147 3.13 -9.08 1.83
C ALA A 147 4.56 -8.52 1.66
N GLY A 148 4.79 -7.79 0.56
CA GLY A 148 6.01 -7.02 0.35
C GLY A 148 6.01 -5.71 1.14
N LEU A 149 4.83 -5.13 1.35
CA LEU A 149 4.55 -3.86 2.04
C LEU A 149 3.07 -3.82 2.46
N VAL A 150 2.79 -3.24 3.63
CA VAL A 150 1.42 -2.89 4.03
C VAL A 150 1.26 -1.38 4.10
N VAL A 151 0.18 -0.86 3.53
CA VAL A 151 -0.18 0.56 3.52
C VAL A 151 -1.52 0.75 4.22
N VAL A 152 -1.58 1.72 5.12
CA VAL A 152 -2.79 2.19 5.78
C VAL A 152 -3.02 3.62 5.31
N ASP A 153 -3.92 3.79 4.34
CA ASP A 153 -4.27 5.12 3.82
C ASP A 153 -5.34 5.77 4.70
N GLU A 154 -5.33 7.09 4.76
CA GLU A 154 -6.16 7.89 5.67
C GLU A 154 -6.13 7.36 7.12
N ALA A 155 -4.92 7.12 7.64
CA ALA A 155 -4.68 6.52 8.94
C ALA A 155 -5.32 7.28 10.12
N HIS A 156 -5.72 8.54 9.94
CA HIS A 156 -6.50 9.29 10.93
C HIS A 156 -7.85 8.63 11.25
N CYS A 157 -8.40 7.80 10.35
CA CYS A 157 -9.63 7.04 10.59
C CYS A 157 -9.55 6.05 11.78
N VAL A 158 -8.33 5.72 12.25
CA VAL A 158 -8.11 4.90 13.45
C VAL A 158 -8.48 5.67 14.72
N SER A 159 -8.32 6.99 14.74
CA SER A 159 -8.50 7.82 15.92
C SER A 159 -9.96 8.14 16.16
N ASP A 160 -10.44 7.80 17.36
CA ASP A 160 -11.79 8.06 17.88
C ASP A 160 -12.06 9.55 18.10
N TRP A 161 -11.04 10.40 18.00
CA TRP A 161 -11.12 11.85 18.11
C TRP A 161 -11.34 12.54 16.76
N GLY A 162 -11.29 11.79 15.65
CA GLY A 162 -11.56 12.28 14.30
C GLY A 162 -13.04 12.13 13.92
N HIS A 163 -13.55 13.07 13.13
CA HIS A 163 -14.91 12.99 12.55
C HIS A 163 -15.09 11.80 11.59
N ASP A 164 -13.99 11.25 11.08
CA ASP A 164 -13.94 10.10 10.18
C ASP A 164 -13.55 8.79 10.88
N PHE A 165 -13.78 8.67 12.19
CA PHE A 165 -13.56 7.42 12.91
C PHE A 165 -14.25 6.24 12.22
N ARG A 166 -13.50 5.15 12.03
CA ARG A 166 -13.97 3.90 11.44
C ARG A 166 -13.60 2.74 12.37
N PRO A 167 -14.57 2.14 13.09
CA PRO A 167 -14.30 1.01 13.97
C PRO A 167 -13.55 -0.15 13.28
N ASP A 168 -13.79 -0.35 11.99
CA ASP A 168 -13.15 -1.38 11.17
C ASP A 168 -11.62 -1.24 11.11
N TYR A 169 -11.07 -0.02 11.24
CA TYR A 169 -9.63 0.22 11.26
C TYR A 169 -8.94 -0.38 12.50
N ARG A 170 -9.67 -0.67 13.60
CA ARG A 170 -9.07 -1.29 14.80
C ARG A 170 -8.46 -2.66 14.50
N ARG A 171 -8.94 -3.37 13.48
CA ARG A 171 -8.41 -4.67 13.05
C ARG A 171 -7.09 -4.60 12.29
N ILE A 172 -6.71 -3.42 11.81
CA ILE A 172 -5.39 -3.21 11.19
C ILE A 172 -4.26 -3.54 12.18
N ARG A 173 -4.49 -3.34 13.49
CA ARG A 173 -3.54 -3.77 14.52
C ARG A 173 -3.25 -5.27 14.46
N THR A 174 -4.28 -6.09 14.27
CA THR A 174 -4.15 -7.55 14.17
C THR A 174 -3.39 -7.90 12.90
N LEU A 175 -3.77 -7.33 11.75
CA LEU A 175 -3.03 -7.48 10.50
C LEU A 175 -1.53 -7.17 10.69
N ILE A 176 -1.20 -6.01 11.27
CA ILE A 176 0.20 -5.59 11.49
C ILE A 176 0.94 -6.53 12.46
N ALA A 177 0.24 -7.09 13.45
CA ALA A 177 0.83 -8.02 14.42
C ALA A 177 1.17 -9.38 13.80
N ASP A 178 0.45 -9.78 12.74
CA ASP A 178 0.65 -11.04 12.04
C ASP A 178 1.64 -10.93 10.87
N LEU A 179 2.17 -9.73 10.60
CA LEU A 179 3.21 -9.53 9.57
C LEU A 179 4.56 -10.07 10.03
N GLY A 180 5.33 -10.60 9.07
CA GLY A 180 6.75 -10.88 9.30
C GLY A 180 7.54 -9.62 9.64
N ASP A 181 8.59 -9.77 10.46
CA ASP A 181 9.40 -8.65 10.96
C ASP A 181 10.02 -7.79 9.86
N GLU A 182 10.26 -8.37 8.68
CA GLU A 182 10.84 -7.66 7.53
C GLU A 182 9.80 -6.89 6.69
N VAL A 183 8.50 -6.96 7.00
CA VAL A 183 7.46 -6.30 6.20
C VAL A 183 7.32 -4.83 6.65
N PRO A 184 7.70 -3.85 5.80
CA PRO A 184 7.52 -2.44 6.11
C PRO A 184 6.04 -2.11 6.15
N VAL A 185 5.71 -1.10 6.97
CA VAL A 185 4.35 -0.57 7.09
C VAL A 185 4.39 0.93 6.84
N LEU A 186 3.57 1.40 5.92
CA LEU A 186 3.35 2.82 5.66
C LEU A 186 1.98 3.23 6.17
N ALA A 187 1.91 4.22 7.03
CA ALA A 187 0.68 4.94 7.35
C ALA A 187 0.69 6.30 6.65
N THR A 188 -0.37 6.65 5.93
CA THR A 188 -0.51 7.96 5.27
C THR A 188 -1.73 8.69 5.80
N THR A 189 -1.59 9.99 6.05
CA THR A 189 -2.73 10.84 6.42
C THR A 189 -2.51 12.28 5.96
N ALA A 190 -3.59 12.99 5.67
CA ALA A 190 -3.55 14.45 5.45
C ALA A 190 -3.51 15.26 6.74
N THR A 191 -4.01 14.68 7.83
CA THR A 191 -4.21 15.33 9.13
C THR A 191 -3.67 14.44 10.25
N ALA A 192 -2.94 15.05 11.17
CA ALA A 192 -2.58 14.46 12.46
C ALA A 192 -2.58 15.60 13.48
N ASN A 193 -3.37 15.46 14.54
CA ASN A 193 -3.40 16.39 15.65
C ASN A 193 -2.61 15.77 16.81
N ASP A 194 -1.94 16.61 17.61
CA ASP A 194 -1.18 16.21 18.80
C ASP A 194 -2.06 15.72 19.95
#